data_AF-A0A6A3B250-F1
#
_entry.id   AF-A0A6A3B250-F1
#
_cell.length_a   1.000
_cell.length_b   1.000
_cell.length_c   1.000
_cell.angle_alpha   90.00
_cell.angle_beta   90.00
_cell.angle_gamma   90.00
#
_symmetry.space_group_name_H-M   'P 1'
#
loop_
_entity.id
_entity.type
_entity.pdbx_description
1 polymer ?
#
loop_
_entity_poly.entity_id
_entity_poly.type
_entity_poly.pdbx_seq_one_letter_code
_entity_poly.pdbx_strand_id
1 'polypeptide(L)'
;MSIKTFSFHWSLKSLSPNTSFLPFLHRCSPNALPLSFLHYPRSRSPKPCVPQPILSQSHPCNQSPHDLTQARESIAGYLQQMGLSLEESISIASNSPKYTQMLVDGVKELEEWNAWNNGEGDNLGFKEMVICIANEKGDNGKVAFLESVGLPLSSAMGIARYLTSESLPSIIHKVKYMKEIIFSVSDDKGIIGKNARRMMMHLSIPSDEDVQQTLSFFEKIEARRGGLEMLASFDVSFRFLLESFPRLLLLPVESHLEPIVDFLENVRVPRRSMGKVFLLFPPILFCKIQGIKSKVSAFEKVGAAYEDIGKMLLKYPWILSTSIQENYEQILLFSEEEKIPKPSVDRAIRSWPHLLGCSTSKLKLMVDQFGELGIRNKKLGRVIAKSPQLLLKKPQEFLQVVLFFKGLGLDQESVGKLLSRCPEVFSANIDKTLKKKVEFLAEFGISRDHLPIVIKKYPELLVSDVEKTLLPRINYLMEMGLSRREITFMVRRFSPLLGYSIEEVLKPKLEFLLNSMGKPVKDVVRYPRFFSYSLEKRIKPRFWVLKGRNIECSLEEMLGKNDQEFAAEFMGMPFATFQ
;
A
#
# COMPACT_ATOMS: atom_id res chain seq x y z
N MET A 1 -10.81 -42.53 -34.32
CA MET A 1 -12.13 -41.86 -34.46
C MET A 1 -12.23 -40.77 -33.40
N SER A 2 -12.78 -39.58 -33.65
CA SER A 2 -13.11 -38.93 -34.93
C SER A 2 -12.99 -37.40 -34.76
N ILE A 3 -12.73 -36.66 -35.84
CA ILE A 3 -12.52 -35.21 -35.80
C ILE A 3 -13.86 -34.48 -35.83
N LYS A 4 -14.06 -33.49 -34.94
CA LYS A 4 -14.96 -32.35 -35.19
C LYS A 4 -14.33 -31.05 -34.69
N THR A 5 -13.68 -30.35 -35.62
CA THR A 5 -13.37 -28.91 -35.50
C THR A 5 -14.66 -28.09 -35.52
N PHE A 6 -14.71 -27.02 -34.73
CA PHE A 6 -15.60 -25.89 -34.98
C PHE A 6 -14.81 -24.59 -34.95
N SER A 7 -14.79 -23.91 -36.09
CA SER A 7 -14.33 -22.53 -36.22
C SER A 7 -15.52 -21.60 -36.02
N PHE A 8 -15.32 -20.46 -35.34
CA PHE A 8 -16.25 -19.34 -35.44
C PHE A 8 -15.49 -18.05 -35.73
N HIS A 9 -15.97 -17.37 -36.77
CA HIS A 9 -15.35 -16.20 -37.35
C HIS A 9 -15.75 -14.95 -36.56
N TRP A 10 -14.79 -14.04 -36.29
CA TRP A 10 -15.13 -12.73 -35.74
C TRP A 10 -15.71 -11.83 -36.83
N SER A 11 -16.72 -11.03 -36.49
CA SER A 11 -17.24 -9.94 -37.31
C SER A 11 -17.59 -8.74 -36.43
N LEU A 12 -17.19 -7.55 -36.84
CA LEU A 12 -17.37 -6.30 -36.10
C LEU A 12 -18.58 -5.54 -36.66
N LYS A 13 -19.47 -5.07 -35.77
CA LYS A 13 -20.01 -3.69 -35.86
C LYS A 13 -20.63 -3.20 -34.54
N SER A 14 -20.33 -1.93 -34.29
CA SER A 14 -20.90 -0.99 -33.32
C SER A 14 -22.31 -1.26 -32.79
N LEU A 15 -22.50 -1.07 -31.47
CA LEU A 15 -23.30 0.05 -30.92
C LEU A 15 -23.18 0.13 -29.38
N SER A 16 -23.54 1.29 -28.83
CA SER A 16 -23.71 1.60 -27.40
C SER A 16 -24.93 2.57 -27.29
N PRO A 17 -25.44 2.96 -26.10
CA PRO A 17 -25.00 2.63 -24.73
C PRO A 17 -26.17 2.13 -23.83
N ASN A 18 -25.93 2.09 -22.51
CA ASN A 18 -26.91 2.12 -21.40
C ASN A 18 -27.99 1.03 -21.30
N THR A 19 -27.87 0.15 -20.30
CA THR A 19 -28.99 -0.13 -19.37
C THR A 19 -28.47 -0.70 -18.06
N SER A 20 -29.07 -0.30 -16.95
CA SER A 20 -28.95 -0.93 -15.64
C SER A 20 -30.00 -2.04 -15.50
N PHE A 21 -29.68 -3.15 -14.82
CA PHE A 21 -30.63 -3.90 -13.97
C PHE A 21 -29.91 -4.95 -13.10
N LEU A 22 -30.47 -5.21 -11.91
CA LEU A 22 -30.14 -6.35 -11.05
C LEU A 22 -30.93 -7.60 -11.49
N PRO A 23 -30.49 -8.80 -11.10
CA PRO A 23 -31.49 -9.76 -10.62
C PRO A 23 -31.11 -10.54 -9.34
N PHE A 24 -32.19 -10.87 -8.64
CA PHE A 24 -32.37 -11.62 -7.40
C PHE A 24 -31.67 -12.99 -7.25
N LEU A 25 -31.51 -13.39 -5.98
CA LEU A 25 -31.33 -14.77 -5.50
C LEU A 25 -32.70 -15.49 -5.36
N HIS A 26 -32.78 -16.82 -5.56
CA HIS A 26 -33.32 -17.78 -4.57
C HIS A 26 -33.43 -19.26 -5.03
N ARG A 27 -33.05 -20.18 -4.11
CA ARG A 27 -33.55 -21.56 -3.78
C ARG A 27 -32.36 -22.35 -3.17
N CYS A 28 -32.34 -22.77 -1.89
CA CYS A 28 -33.18 -23.73 -1.13
C CYS A 28 -32.98 -25.19 -1.60
N SER A 29 -32.82 -26.25 -0.78
CA SER A 29 -32.79 -26.50 0.70
C SER A 29 -32.24 -27.95 0.95
N PRO A 30 -32.47 -28.73 2.04
CA PRO A 30 -32.59 -28.51 3.50
C PRO A 30 -31.74 -29.48 4.39
N ASN A 31 -31.81 -29.36 5.73
CA ASN A 31 -31.77 -30.41 6.81
C ASN A 31 -31.39 -29.76 8.17
N ALA A 32 -32.31 -29.43 9.09
CA ALA A 32 -32.98 -30.29 10.12
C ALA A 32 -32.05 -30.66 11.31
N LEU A 33 -32.08 -29.96 12.47
CA LEU A 33 -33.04 -29.99 13.63
C LEU A 33 -32.75 -31.12 14.65
N PRO A 34 -33.24 -31.10 15.92
CA PRO A 34 -34.17 -30.17 16.62
C PRO A 34 -33.48 -29.36 17.76
N LEU A 35 -34.10 -28.51 18.60
CA LEU A 35 -35.49 -28.28 19.11
C LEU A 35 -35.81 -26.74 19.10
N SER A 36 -36.98 -26.11 19.37
CA SER A 36 -38.32 -26.37 19.98
C SER A 36 -38.40 -26.42 21.53
N PHE A 37 -39.29 -25.74 22.27
CA PHE A 37 -40.40 -24.78 22.02
C PHE A 37 -40.18 -23.51 22.92
N LEU A 38 -41.05 -22.51 23.15
CA LEU A 38 -42.47 -22.17 22.93
C LEU A 38 -42.58 -20.74 22.29
N HIS A 39 -43.67 -20.10 21.84
CA HIS A 39 -45.15 -20.25 21.79
C HIS A 39 -45.92 -19.12 22.53
N TYR A 40 -46.57 -18.22 21.77
CA TYR A 40 -47.96 -17.69 21.94
C TYR A 40 -48.39 -17.03 20.58
N PRO A 41 -49.69 -16.75 20.30
CA PRO A 41 -50.23 -16.86 18.93
C PRO A 41 -50.49 -15.54 18.13
N ARG A 42 -50.92 -15.76 16.87
CA ARG A 42 -51.26 -14.76 15.82
C ARG A 42 -52.56 -13.98 16.11
N SER A 43 -52.76 -12.80 15.49
CA SER A 43 -53.56 -12.69 14.24
C SER A 43 -53.77 -11.27 13.65
N ARG A 44 -54.04 -11.24 12.33
CA ARG A 44 -54.85 -10.29 11.52
C ARG A 44 -54.49 -8.79 11.47
N SER A 45 -54.14 -8.35 10.26
CA SER A 45 -54.20 -6.96 9.79
C SER A 45 -55.55 -6.62 9.12
N PRO A 46 -56.05 -5.38 9.27
CA PRO A 46 -57.03 -4.77 8.37
C PRO A 46 -56.40 -3.90 7.26
N LYS A 47 -57.25 -3.34 6.38
CA LYS A 47 -56.90 -2.48 5.22
C LYS A 47 -56.89 -0.97 5.58
N PRO A 48 -56.31 -0.08 4.73
CA PRO A 48 -56.05 1.31 5.10
C PRO A 48 -57.30 2.21 5.07
N CYS A 49 -57.30 3.22 5.95
CA CYS A 49 -58.26 4.34 5.93
C CYS A 49 -57.60 5.61 5.38
N VAL A 50 -58.40 6.43 4.68
CA VAL A 50 -58.04 7.80 4.27
C VAL A 50 -58.06 8.71 5.51
N PRO A 51 -57.13 9.66 5.68
CA PRO A 51 -57.10 10.53 6.85
C PRO A 51 -58.27 11.52 6.86
N GLN A 52 -58.95 11.63 7.99
CA GLN A 52 -59.68 12.83 8.41
C GLN A 52 -58.93 13.49 9.57
N PRO A 53 -58.98 14.83 9.71
CA PRO A 53 -58.19 15.55 10.69
C PRO A 53 -58.75 15.37 12.11
N ILE A 54 -57.97 14.76 12.99
CA ILE A 54 -58.20 14.81 14.44
C ILE A 54 -57.31 15.91 15.02
N LEU A 55 -57.91 16.79 15.83
CA LEU A 55 -57.23 17.87 16.55
C LEU A 55 -56.32 17.30 17.65
N SER A 56 -55.08 16.96 17.30
CA SER A 56 -54.02 16.77 18.29
C SER A 56 -53.58 18.12 18.84
N GLN A 57 -53.92 18.43 20.09
CA GLN A 57 -53.20 19.45 20.86
C GLN A 57 -51.81 18.94 21.25
N SER A 58 -50.97 18.71 20.25
CA SER A 58 -49.53 18.56 20.45
C SER A 58 -48.95 19.94 20.77
N HIS A 59 -48.73 20.23 22.06
CA HIS A 59 -47.90 21.37 22.43
C HIS A 59 -46.53 21.22 21.76
N PRO A 60 -46.09 22.17 20.92
CA PRO A 60 -44.72 22.17 20.42
C PRO A 60 -43.81 22.40 21.63
N CYS A 61 -42.94 21.43 21.93
CA CYS A 61 -41.96 21.58 23.00
C CYS A 61 -40.89 22.60 22.52
N ASN A 62 -41.15 23.88 22.78
CA ASN A 62 -40.27 24.99 22.47
C ASN A 62 -39.01 24.90 23.35
N GLN A 63 -38.03 24.11 22.91
CA GLN A 63 -36.68 24.14 23.47
C GLN A 63 -36.12 25.56 23.36
N SER A 64 -35.84 26.22 24.48
CA SER A 64 -35.19 27.52 24.40
C SER A 64 -33.68 27.32 24.13
N PRO A 65 -33.05 28.09 23.22
CA PRO A 65 -31.60 28.06 23.03
C PRO A 65 -30.81 28.49 24.28
N HIS A 66 -31.49 29.16 25.20
CA HIS A 66 -30.94 29.65 26.46
C HIS A 66 -30.66 28.50 27.44
N ASP A 67 -31.53 27.50 27.54
CA ASP A 67 -31.38 26.39 28.50
C ASP A 67 -30.19 25.49 28.12
N LEU A 68 -30.01 25.21 26.82
CA LEU A 68 -28.82 24.52 26.30
C LEU A 68 -27.53 25.32 26.50
N THR A 69 -27.62 26.65 26.59
CA THR A 69 -26.46 27.51 26.88
C THR A 69 -26.13 27.48 28.37
N GLN A 70 -27.13 27.63 29.25
CA GLN A 70 -26.94 27.51 30.70
C GLN A 70 -26.44 26.11 31.11
N ALA A 71 -26.96 25.04 30.49
CA ALA A 71 -26.50 23.69 30.75
C ALA A 71 -25.03 23.48 30.35
N ARG A 72 -24.55 24.12 29.27
CA ARG A 72 -23.12 24.10 28.91
C ARG A 72 -22.25 24.82 29.93
N GLU A 73 -22.70 25.95 30.46
CA GLU A 73 -22.01 26.66 31.55
C GLU A 73 -21.93 25.80 32.82
N SER A 74 -23.02 25.14 33.22
CA SER A 74 -23.03 24.19 34.34
C SER A 74 -22.10 22.99 34.11
N ILE A 75 -22.10 22.40 32.91
CA ILE A 75 -21.20 21.29 32.57
C ILE A 75 -19.74 21.77 32.60
N ALA A 76 -19.43 22.98 32.13
CA ALA A 76 -18.08 23.53 32.24
C ALA A 76 -17.66 23.73 33.71
N GLY A 77 -18.53 24.29 34.56
CA GLY A 77 -18.26 24.43 36.00
C GLY A 77 -18.05 23.07 36.71
N TYR A 78 -18.88 22.07 36.38
CA TYR A 78 -18.72 20.70 36.85
C TYR A 78 -17.38 20.07 36.41
N LEU A 79 -16.99 20.26 35.15
CA LEU A 79 -15.71 19.78 34.62
C LEU A 79 -14.50 20.42 35.30
N GLN A 80 -14.59 21.70 35.72
CA GLN A 80 -13.56 22.33 36.56
C GLN A 80 -13.44 21.68 37.94
N GLN A 81 -14.56 21.28 38.57
CA GLN A 81 -14.55 20.52 39.83
C GLN A 81 -13.85 19.16 39.68
N MET A 82 -13.89 18.55 38.48
CA MET A 82 -13.16 17.33 38.13
C MET A 82 -11.66 17.57 37.81
N GLY A 83 -11.15 18.78 38.06
CA GLY A 83 -9.73 19.14 37.94
C GLY A 83 -9.29 19.64 36.56
N LEU A 84 -10.20 20.13 35.73
CA LEU A 84 -9.87 20.68 34.40
C LEU A 84 -9.69 22.20 34.40
N SER A 85 -8.94 22.70 33.42
CA SER A 85 -8.88 24.15 33.15
C SER A 85 -10.21 24.68 32.61
N LEU A 86 -10.43 25.99 32.73
CA LEU A 86 -11.64 26.65 32.21
C LEU A 86 -11.79 26.47 30.69
N GLU A 87 -10.70 26.63 29.94
CA GLU A 87 -10.69 26.50 28.47
C GLU A 87 -11.03 25.08 28.02
N GLU A 88 -10.45 24.06 28.65
CA GLU A 88 -10.78 22.65 28.36
C GLU A 88 -12.23 22.32 28.72
N SER A 89 -12.71 22.82 29.85
CA SER A 89 -14.09 22.60 30.32
C SER A 89 -15.13 23.18 29.36
N ILE A 90 -14.92 24.44 28.92
CA ILE A 90 -15.77 25.10 27.90
C ILE A 90 -15.69 24.36 26.56
N SER A 91 -14.49 23.95 26.15
CA SER A 91 -14.27 23.23 24.88
C SER A 91 -14.97 21.88 24.87
N ILE A 92 -14.88 21.11 25.97
CA ILE A 92 -15.58 19.83 26.12
C ILE A 92 -17.10 20.04 26.10
N ALA A 93 -17.64 20.92 26.95
CA ALA A 93 -19.08 21.17 27.05
C ALA A 93 -19.70 21.66 25.72
N SER A 94 -18.96 22.46 24.95
CA SER A 94 -19.39 22.92 23.63
C SER A 94 -19.46 21.78 22.60
N ASN A 95 -18.54 20.82 22.68
CA ASN A 95 -18.38 19.69 21.76
C ASN A 95 -19.08 18.39 22.22
N SER A 96 -19.78 18.39 23.36
CA SER A 96 -20.56 17.25 23.88
C SER A 96 -22.09 17.47 23.83
N PRO A 97 -22.70 17.79 22.66
CA PRO A 97 -24.07 18.29 22.60
C PRO A 97 -25.13 17.26 23.01
N LYS A 98 -24.90 15.95 22.83
CA LYS A 98 -25.89 14.93 23.22
C LYS A 98 -25.80 14.61 24.71
N TYR A 99 -24.60 14.70 25.29
CA TYR A 99 -24.43 14.69 26.73
C TYR A 99 -25.14 15.89 27.39
N THR A 100 -25.00 17.10 26.83
CA THR A 100 -25.77 18.28 27.26
C THR A 100 -27.27 18.02 27.18
N GLN A 101 -27.76 17.55 26.03
CA GLN A 101 -29.19 17.24 25.85
C GLN A 101 -29.70 16.19 26.85
N MET A 102 -28.94 15.12 27.08
CA MET A 102 -29.27 14.07 28.06
C MET A 102 -29.37 14.59 29.51
N LEU A 103 -28.58 15.59 29.88
CA LEU A 103 -28.73 16.24 31.20
C LEU A 103 -29.97 17.15 31.23
N VAL A 104 -30.18 17.97 30.20
CA VAL A 104 -31.33 18.89 30.11
C VAL A 104 -32.68 18.14 30.11
N ASP A 105 -32.75 16.99 29.43
CA ASP A 105 -33.97 16.19 29.42
C ASP A 105 -34.18 15.47 30.77
N GLY A 106 -33.10 15.07 31.45
CA GLY A 106 -33.17 14.57 32.83
C GLY A 106 -33.64 15.62 33.85
N VAL A 107 -33.30 16.91 33.66
CA VAL A 107 -33.84 18.00 34.51
C VAL A 107 -35.35 18.08 34.36
N LYS A 108 -35.88 17.99 33.13
CA LYS A 108 -37.33 18.02 32.89
C LYS A 108 -38.03 16.79 33.48
N GLU A 109 -37.44 15.60 33.37
CA GLU A 109 -37.98 14.39 34.00
C GLU A 109 -38.09 14.55 35.54
N LEU A 110 -37.15 15.26 36.18
CA LEU A 110 -37.23 15.60 37.61
C LEU A 110 -38.24 16.73 37.90
N GLU A 111 -38.28 17.79 37.07
CA GLU A 111 -39.26 18.89 37.21
C GLU A 111 -40.70 18.39 37.07
N GLU A 112 -40.99 17.52 36.09
CA GLU A 112 -42.29 16.88 35.88
C GLU A 112 -42.66 15.96 37.06
N TRP A 113 -41.71 15.16 37.57
CA TRP A 113 -41.93 14.29 38.72
C TRP A 113 -42.18 15.06 40.02
N ASN A 114 -41.44 16.14 40.26
CA ASN A 114 -41.65 17.03 41.41
C ASN A 114 -43.03 17.72 41.34
N ALA A 115 -43.43 18.19 40.14
CA ALA A 115 -44.72 18.83 39.91
C ALA A 115 -45.93 17.88 40.14
N TRP A 116 -45.76 16.56 40.02
CA TRP A 116 -46.82 15.59 40.31
C TRP A 116 -46.93 15.24 41.80
N ASN A 117 -45.85 15.39 42.58
CA ASN A 117 -45.78 14.91 43.97
C ASN A 117 -46.15 15.96 45.03
N ASN A 118 -46.37 17.24 44.66
CA ASN A 118 -46.63 18.35 45.60
C ASN A 118 -45.60 18.46 46.75
N GLY A 119 -44.34 18.08 46.47
CA GLY A 119 -43.31 17.92 47.49
C GLY A 119 -42.52 19.20 47.80
N GLU A 120 -42.15 19.37 49.06
CA GLU A 120 -41.19 20.38 49.53
C GLU A 120 -39.74 20.00 49.13
N GLY A 121 -39.47 19.95 47.83
CA GLY A 121 -38.11 19.82 47.30
C GLY A 121 -37.33 21.13 47.44
N ASP A 122 -36.03 21.04 47.68
CA ASP A 122 -35.14 22.21 47.61
C ASP A 122 -35.29 22.91 46.26
N ASN A 123 -35.54 24.21 46.27
CA ASN A 123 -35.82 25.02 45.08
C ASN A 123 -34.53 25.35 44.32
N LEU A 124 -33.83 24.30 43.89
CA LEU A 124 -32.57 24.32 43.14
C LEU A 124 -32.79 25.00 41.79
N GLY A 125 -31.89 25.91 41.42
CA GLY A 125 -31.90 26.49 40.09
C GLY A 125 -31.59 25.44 39.01
N PHE A 126 -32.01 25.73 37.78
CA PHE A 126 -31.74 24.88 36.62
C PHE A 126 -30.26 24.52 36.48
N LYS A 127 -29.35 25.46 36.78
CA LYS A 127 -27.90 25.25 36.71
C LYS A 127 -27.41 24.24 37.74
N GLU A 128 -27.96 24.27 38.94
CA GLU A 128 -27.67 23.37 40.05
C GLU A 128 -28.25 21.97 39.79
N MET A 129 -29.46 21.88 39.24
CA MET A 129 -30.08 20.61 38.85
C MET A 129 -29.27 19.87 37.77
N VAL A 130 -28.75 20.58 36.75
CA VAL A 130 -27.83 19.99 35.75
C VAL A 130 -26.57 19.39 36.41
N ILE A 131 -26.03 20.04 37.46
CA ILE A 131 -24.85 19.55 38.20
C ILE A 131 -25.23 18.36 39.09
N CYS A 132 -26.42 18.35 39.70
CA CYS A 132 -26.90 17.24 40.50
C CYS A 132 -26.97 15.94 39.67
N ILE A 133 -27.64 15.98 38.53
CA ILE A 133 -27.80 14.83 37.62
C ILE A 133 -26.44 14.37 37.06
N ALA A 134 -25.50 15.28 36.81
CA ALA A 134 -24.15 14.93 36.38
C ALA A 134 -23.38 14.14 37.47
N ASN A 135 -23.57 14.50 38.75
CA ASN A 135 -23.02 13.74 39.88
C ASN A 135 -23.72 12.38 40.05
N GLU A 136 -25.04 12.31 39.97
CA GLU A 136 -25.81 11.06 40.09
C GLU A 136 -25.44 10.01 39.02
N LYS A 137 -25.12 10.46 37.79
CA LYS A 137 -24.62 9.56 36.73
C LYS A 137 -23.25 8.94 37.05
N GLY A 138 -22.51 9.49 38.01
CA GLY A 138 -21.24 8.94 38.50
C GLY A 138 -20.11 8.90 37.47
N ASP A 139 -20.25 9.51 36.29
CA ASP A 139 -19.27 9.39 35.22
C ASP A 139 -18.07 10.35 35.35
N ASN A 140 -18.12 11.30 36.28
CA ASN A 140 -17.03 12.25 36.57
C ASN A 140 -16.57 13.02 35.32
N GLY A 141 -17.52 13.42 34.47
CA GLY A 141 -17.30 14.16 33.22
C GLY A 141 -16.74 13.32 32.05
N LYS A 142 -16.53 12.01 32.25
CA LYS A 142 -15.88 11.14 31.27
C LYS A 142 -16.74 10.93 30.02
N VAL A 143 -18.07 10.91 30.14
CA VAL A 143 -18.94 10.77 28.97
C VAL A 143 -18.95 12.04 28.12
N ALA A 144 -18.95 13.22 28.75
CA ALA A 144 -18.82 14.51 28.06
C ALA A 144 -17.52 14.58 27.25
N PHE A 145 -16.38 14.23 27.88
CA PHE A 145 -15.09 14.20 27.20
C PHE A 145 -15.02 13.15 26.08
N LEU A 146 -15.60 11.96 26.29
CA LEU A 146 -15.62 10.91 25.27
C LEU A 146 -16.49 11.30 24.06
N GLU A 147 -17.62 12.00 24.25
CA GLU A 147 -18.35 12.60 23.11
C GLU A 147 -17.52 13.68 22.41
N SER A 148 -16.89 14.60 23.16
CA SER A 148 -16.15 15.72 22.57
C SER A 148 -14.91 15.31 21.76
N VAL A 149 -14.39 14.10 21.95
CA VAL A 149 -13.34 13.53 21.08
C VAL A 149 -13.87 12.76 19.86
N GLY A 150 -15.20 12.71 19.66
CA GLY A 150 -15.87 12.24 18.45
C GLY A 150 -16.73 10.97 18.60
N LEU A 151 -16.86 10.40 19.81
CA LEU A 151 -17.64 9.17 20.02
C LEU A 151 -19.15 9.46 20.06
N PRO A 152 -20.01 8.54 19.58
CA PRO A 152 -21.43 8.56 19.90
C PRO A 152 -21.65 8.48 21.41
N LEU A 153 -22.67 9.17 21.93
CA LEU A 153 -23.06 9.12 23.34
C LEU A 153 -23.17 7.68 23.89
N SER A 154 -23.75 6.74 23.13
CA SER A 154 -23.82 5.32 23.51
C SER A 154 -22.46 4.65 23.66
N SER A 155 -21.53 4.90 22.72
CA SER A 155 -20.15 4.40 22.79
C SER A 155 -19.38 5.08 23.94
N ALA A 156 -19.57 6.38 24.15
CA ALA A 156 -18.99 7.15 25.24
C ALA A 156 -19.43 6.63 26.62
N MET A 157 -20.73 6.44 26.83
CA MET A 157 -21.29 5.81 28.05
C MET A 157 -20.79 4.38 28.24
N GLY A 158 -20.68 3.60 27.17
CA GLY A 158 -20.14 2.24 27.21
C GLY A 158 -18.66 2.21 27.63
N ILE A 159 -17.85 3.13 27.10
CA ILE A 159 -16.41 3.22 27.38
C ILE A 159 -16.15 3.79 28.78
N ALA A 160 -16.87 4.84 29.21
CA ALA A 160 -16.70 5.46 30.52
C ALA A 160 -16.83 4.47 31.70
N ARG A 161 -17.71 3.46 31.57
CA ARG A 161 -17.88 2.38 32.57
C ARG A 161 -16.63 1.54 32.82
N TYR A 162 -15.68 1.49 31.88
CA TYR A 162 -14.39 0.81 32.06
C TYR A 162 -13.31 1.72 32.65
N LEU A 163 -13.57 3.02 32.79
CA LEU A 163 -12.61 4.05 33.22
C LEU A 163 -12.92 4.57 34.63
N THR A 164 -13.56 3.76 35.48
CA THR A 164 -13.93 4.13 36.85
C THR A 164 -12.70 4.48 37.70
N SER A 165 -11.62 3.72 37.59
CA SER A 165 -10.35 3.92 38.32
C SER A 165 -9.46 5.05 37.79
N GLU A 166 -9.83 5.71 36.70
CA GLU A 166 -9.04 6.74 36.02
C GLU A 166 -9.54 8.14 36.38
N SER A 167 -8.65 9.12 36.52
CA SER A 167 -9.03 10.53 36.64
C SER A 167 -9.32 11.16 35.28
N LEU A 168 -10.21 12.15 35.21
CA LEU A 168 -10.51 12.83 33.95
C LEU A 168 -9.26 13.50 33.32
N PRO A 169 -8.37 14.19 34.08
CA PRO A 169 -7.08 14.67 33.56
C PRO A 169 -6.18 13.56 32.98
N SER A 170 -6.10 12.38 33.60
CA SER A 170 -5.31 11.23 33.09
C SER A 170 -5.80 10.79 31.70
N ILE A 171 -7.12 10.64 31.55
CA ILE A 171 -7.74 10.22 30.28
C ILE A 171 -7.50 11.29 29.20
N ILE A 172 -7.59 12.58 29.54
CA ILE A 172 -7.29 13.70 28.63
C ILE A 172 -5.81 13.68 28.20
N HIS A 173 -4.87 13.50 29.13
CA HIS A 173 -3.44 13.40 28.81
C HIS A 173 -3.16 12.24 27.85
N LYS A 174 -3.64 11.04 28.16
CA LYS A 174 -3.53 9.84 27.33
C LYS A 174 -4.10 10.06 25.92
N VAL A 175 -5.26 10.70 25.81
CA VAL A 175 -5.89 11.00 24.51
C VAL A 175 -5.09 12.04 23.71
N LYS A 176 -4.57 13.11 24.34
CA LYS A 176 -3.70 14.09 23.68
C LYS A 176 -2.45 13.41 23.12
N TYR A 177 -1.73 12.65 23.95
CA TYR A 177 -0.54 11.89 23.57
C TYR A 177 -0.80 10.91 22.43
N MET A 178 -1.87 10.10 22.52
CA MET A 178 -2.22 9.17 21.44
C MET A 178 -2.61 9.89 20.14
N LYS A 179 -3.33 11.01 20.21
CA LYS A 179 -3.67 11.81 19.00
C LYS A 179 -2.41 12.37 18.33
N GLU A 180 -1.45 12.87 19.10
CA GLU A 180 -0.16 13.35 18.60
C GLU A 180 0.66 12.22 17.93
N ILE A 181 0.89 11.12 18.64
CA ILE A 181 1.71 10.00 18.16
C ILE A 181 1.07 9.28 16.95
N ILE A 182 -0.25 9.14 16.92
CA ILE A 182 -0.96 8.40 15.85
C ILE A 182 -1.28 9.29 14.63
N PHE A 183 -1.51 10.59 14.81
CA PHE A 183 -1.95 11.49 13.73
C PHE A 183 -1.09 12.75 13.56
N SER A 184 0.16 12.72 14.03
CA SER A 184 1.20 13.69 13.66
C SER A 184 1.26 13.92 12.14
N VAL A 185 1.60 15.16 11.75
CA VAL A 185 1.49 15.62 10.36
C VAL A 185 2.29 14.74 9.40
N SER A 186 1.56 14.04 8.53
CA SER A 186 2.08 13.09 7.55
C SER A 186 1.40 13.33 6.21
N ASP A 187 2.18 13.68 5.18
CA ASP A 187 1.70 13.96 3.81
C ASP A 187 1.12 12.73 3.09
N ASP A 188 1.34 11.53 3.63
CA ASP A 188 1.07 10.22 3.03
C ASP A 188 -0.42 9.80 3.03
N LYS A 189 -1.33 10.76 2.78
CA LYS A 189 -2.77 10.52 2.65
C LYS A 189 -3.05 9.42 1.61
N GLY A 190 -3.74 8.37 2.04
CA GLY A 190 -4.08 7.21 1.21
C GLY A 190 -2.98 6.17 1.01
N ILE A 191 -1.75 6.34 1.52
CA ILE A 191 -0.76 5.24 1.53
C ILE A 191 -1.12 4.20 2.60
N ILE A 192 -1.64 4.64 3.75
CA ILE A 192 -2.15 3.75 4.81
C ILE A 192 -3.26 2.85 4.26
N GLY A 193 -4.30 3.42 3.64
CA GLY A 193 -5.40 2.67 3.03
C GLY A 193 -4.96 1.72 1.91
N LYS A 194 -3.96 2.10 1.10
CA LYS A 194 -3.36 1.21 0.09
C LYS A 194 -2.60 0.03 0.70
N ASN A 195 -1.96 0.20 1.86
CA ASN A 195 -1.34 -0.91 2.58
C ASN A 195 -2.40 -1.80 3.25
N ALA A 196 -3.38 -1.23 3.98
CA ALA A 196 -4.48 -1.97 4.59
C ALA A 196 -5.20 -2.89 3.58
N ARG A 197 -5.60 -2.35 2.42
CA ARG A 197 -6.26 -3.14 1.36
C ARG A 197 -5.37 -4.23 0.77
N ARG A 198 -4.04 -4.02 0.67
CA ARG A 198 -3.09 -5.08 0.27
C ARG A 198 -2.94 -6.16 1.35
N MET A 199 -2.93 -5.76 2.62
CA MET A 199 -2.85 -6.67 3.76
C MET A 199 -4.06 -7.61 3.77
N MET A 200 -5.27 -7.06 3.64
CA MET A 200 -6.52 -7.84 3.49
C MET A 200 -6.52 -8.71 2.23
N MET A 201 -6.15 -8.18 1.06
CA MET A 201 -6.20 -8.90 -0.22
C MET A 201 -5.20 -10.06 -0.31
N HIS A 202 -4.03 -9.93 0.32
CA HIS A 202 -2.96 -10.92 0.19
C HIS A 202 -2.93 -11.94 1.34
N LEU A 203 -3.52 -11.64 2.50
CA LEU A 203 -3.70 -12.64 3.57
C LEU A 203 -4.39 -13.90 3.04
N SER A 204 -3.89 -15.07 3.46
CA SER A 204 -4.43 -16.39 3.10
C SER A 204 -3.99 -17.50 4.04
N ILE A 205 -3.51 -17.12 5.23
CA ILE A 205 -3.24 -18.00 6.35
C ILE A 205 -4.30 -17.78 7.44
N PRO A 206 -4.46 -18.69 8.41
CA PRO A 206 -5.38 -18.51 9.53
C PRO A 206 -5.13 -17.21 10.32
N SER A 207 -6.23 -16.59 10.78
CA SER A 207 -6.24 -15.51 11.76
C SER A 207 -5.59 -15.91 13.09
N ASP A 208 -4.67 -15.12 13.63
CA ASP A 208 -4.54 -15.00 15.08
C ASP A 208 -5.44 -13.85 15.59
N GLU A 209 -5.57 -13.70 16.91
CA GLU A 209 -6.46 -12.71 17.51
C GLU A 209 -6.05 -11.28 17.12
N ASP A 210 -4.75 -10.95 17.14
CA ASP A 210 -4.22 -9.64 16.79
C ASP A 210 -4.63 -9.24 15.35
N VAL A 211 -4.43 -10.14 14.37
CA VAL A 211 -4.80 -9.89 12.98
C VAL A 211 -6.33 -9.82 12.81
N GLN A 212 -7.10 -10.66 13.51
CA GLN A 212 -8.58 -10.63 13.45
C GLN A 212 -9.18 -9.35 14.05
N GLN A 213 -8.67 -8.88 15.20
CA GLN A 213 -9.08 -7.58 15.76
C GLN A 213 -8.75 -6.43 14.78
N THR A 214 -7.59 -6.49 14.12
CA THR A 214 -7.18 -5.50 13.11
C THR A 214 -8.04 -5.55 11.84
N LEU A 215 -8.42 -6.74 11.37
CA LEU A 215 -9.35 -6.93 10.26
C LEU A 215 -10.72 -6.33 10.58
N SER A 216 -11.28 -6.61 11.75
CA SER A 216 -12.56 -6.04 12.18
C SER A 216 -12.52 -4.50 12.26
N PHE A 217 -11.40 -3.93 12.72
CA PHE A 217 -11.17 -2.49 12.69
C PHE A 217 -11.13 -1.92 11.26
N PHE A 218 -10.46 -2.60 10.32
CA PHE A 218 -10.46 -2.22 8.91
C PHE A 218 -11.86 -2.30 8.28
N GLU A 219 -12.63 -3.35 8.56
CA GLU A 219 -13.99 -3.54 8.03
C GLU A 219 -14.96 -2.45 8.50
N LYS A 220 -14.90 -2.05 9.78
CA LYS A 220 -15.69 -0.93 10.35
C LYS A 220 -15.45 0.40 9.62
N ILE A 221 -14.28 0.58 9.00
CA ILE A 221 -13.85 1.77 8.27
C ILE A 221 -14.11 1.63 6.76
N GLU A 222 -13.84 0.47 6.14
CA GLU A 222 -14.13 0.21 4.72
C GLU A 222 -15.65 0.33 4.43
N ALA A 223 -16.50 0.00 5.40
CA ALA A 223 -17.96 0.19 5.34
C ALA A 223 -18.43 1.67 5.35
N ARG A 224 -17.54 2.67 5.31
CA ARG A 224 -17.86 4.11 5.37
C ARG A 224 -17.59 4.82 4.04
N ARG A 225 -18.21 5.99 3.82
CA ARG A 225 -17.97 6.82 2.63
C ARG A 225 -16.53 7.36 2.65
N GLY A 226 -15.66 6.74 1.85
CA GLY A 226 -14.22 7.00 1.79
C GLY A 226 -13.37 5.77 2.09
N GLY A 227 -13.95 4.75 2.72
CA GLY A 227 -13.32 3.48 3.06
C GLY A 227 -11.99 3.63 3.81
N LEU A 228 -11.06 2.73 3.57
CA LEU A 228 -9.74 2.70 4.21
C LEU A 228 -8.83 3.89 3.86
N GLU A 229 -9.19 4.78 2.93
CA GLU A 229 -8.50 6.08 2.81
C GLU A 229 -8.74 6.96 4.05
N MET A 230 -9.86 6.75 4.76
CA MET A 230 -10.19 7.45 6.01
C MET A 230 -9.23 7.11 7.15
N LEU A 231 -8.41 6.05 7.07
CA LEU A 231 -7.39 5.74 8.08
C LEU A 231 -6.42 6.91 8.34
N ALA A 232 -6.20 7.79 7.36
CA ALA A 232 -5.38 8.99 7.52
C ALA A 232 -6.16 10.24 8.00
N SER A 233 -7.43 10.09 8.40
CA SER A 233 -8.27 11.17 8.95
C SER A 233 -8.27 11.11 10.48
N PHE A 234 -7.81 12.20 11.10
CA PHE A 234 -7.65 12.40 12.54
C PHE A 234 -8.92 12.03 13.33
N ASP A 235 -10.00 12.78 13.14
CA ASP A 235 -11.22 12.66 13.96
C ASP A 235 -11.94 11.32 13.75
N VAL A 236 -12.05 10.89 12.49
CA VAL A 236 -12.80 9.69 12.11
C VAL A 236 -12.08 8.41 12.56
N SER A 237 -10.76 8.34 12.38
CA SER A 237 -10.00 7.13 12.73
C SER A 237 -9.77 7.01 14.23
N PHE A 238 -9.50 8.10 14.95
CA PHE A 238 -9.34 8.03 16.39
C PHE A 238 -10.62 7.53 17.09
N ARG A 239 -11.78 8.01 16.63
CA ARG A 239 -13.10 7.50 17.05
C ARG A 239 -13.21 5.99 16.81
N PHE A 240 -13.03 5.50 15.59
CA PHE A 240 -13.18 4.06 15.30
C PHE A 240 -12.11 3.18 15.97
N LEU A 241 -10.94 3.74 16.28
CA LEU A 241 -9.90 3.10 17.07
C LEU A 241 -10.39 2.89 18.52
N LEU A 242 -10.97 3.91 19.16
CA LEU A 242 -11.58 3.77 20.49
C LEU A 242 -12.82 2.86 20.50
N GLU A 243 -13.67 2.90 19.45
CA GLU A 243 -14.81 1.97 19.27
C GLU A 243 -14.39 0.52 18.92
N SER A 244 -13.08 0.23 18.85
CA SER A 244 -12.53 -1.11 18.58
C SER A 244 -11.56 -1.58 19.66
N PHE A 245 -10.80 -0.67 20.26
CA PHE A 245 -9.77 -0.92 21.25
C PHE A 245 -9.95 0.00 22.48
N PRO A 246 -11.10 -0.04 23.18
CA PRO A 246 -11.39 0.89 24.27
C PRO A 246 -10.41 0.79 25.45
N ARG A 247 -9.75 -0.37 25.59
CA ARG A 247 -8.67 -0.60 26.56
C ARG A 247 -7.42 0.28 26.33
N LEU A 248 -7.28 0.96 25.20
CA LEU A 248 -6.18 1.92 24.97
C LEU A 248 -6.12 3.01 26.04
N LEU A 249 -7.28 3.44 26.56
CA LEU A 249 -7.38 4.48 27.60
C LEU A 249 -6.92 4.00 28.99
N LEU A 250 -6.72 2.69 29.18
CA LEU A 250 -6.16 2.09 30.40
C LEU A 250 -4.63 1.92 30.32
N LEU A 251 -4.00 2.20 29.18
CA LEU A 251 -2.54 2.10 29.05
C LEU A 251 -1.87 3.33 29.67
N PRO A 252 -0.83 3.17 30.50
CA PRO A 252 -0.02 4.30 30.99
C PRO A 252 0.88 4.82 29.86
N VAL A 253 1.11 6.13 29.82
CA VAL A 253 1.90 6.75 28.76
C VAL A 253 3.38 6.43 28.96
N GLU A 254 3.88 6.76 30.14
CA GLU A 254 5.30 6.87 30.49
C GLU A 254 5.96 5.50 30.67
N SER A 255 5.23 4.55 31.27
CA SER A 255 5.75 3.21 31.59
C SER A 255 5.44 2.15 30.53
N HIS A 256 4.69 2.48 29.46
CA HIS A 256 4.29 1.51 28.43
C HIS A 256 4.25 2.08 27.01
N LEU A 257 3.54 3.19 26.74
CA LEU A 257 3.45 3.75 25.38
C LEU A 257 4.78 4.36 24.91
N GLU A 258 5.45 5.16 25.74
CA GLU A 258 6.76 5.75 25.45
C GLU A 258 7.83 4.70 25.15
N PRO A 259 8.03 3.63 25.97
CA PRO A 259 8.91 2.51 25.63
C PRO A 259 8.65 1.85 24.27
N ILE A 260 7.40 1.83 23.78
CA ILE A 260 7.04 1.31 22.45
C ILE A 260 7.44 2.31 21.36
N VAL A 261 7.12 3.59 21.54
CA VAL A 261 7.47 4.69 20.63
C VAL A 261 8.99 4.79 20.48
N ASP A 262 9.74 4.84 21.57
CA ASP A 262 11.20 4.95 21.56
C ASP A 262 11.87 3.73 20.91
N PHE A 263 11.33 2.52 21.14
CA PHE A 263 11.84 1.33 20.45
C PHE A 263 11.54 1.36 18.95
N LEU A 264 10.36 1.81 18.53
CA LEU A 264 10.04 2.00 17.11
C LEU A 264 11.00 3.00 16.44
N GLU A 265 11.38 4.07 17.14
CA GLU A 265 12.38 5.03 16.66
C GLU A 265 13.78 4.41 16.53
N ASN A 266 14.21 3.62 17.53
CA ASN A 266 15.46 2.87 17.50
C ASN A 266 15.53 1.89 16.30
N VAL A 267 14.43 1.21 15.96
CA VAL A 267 14.32 0.37 14.75
C VAL A 267 13.99 1.16 13.47
N ARG A 268 14.24 2.47 13.48
CA ARG A 268 14.18 3.38 12.32
C ARG A 268 12.78 3.57 11.72
N VAL A 269 11.74 3.52 12.54
CA VAL A 269 10.41 4.06 12.22
C VAL A 269 10.35 5.53 12.69
N PRO A 270 10.28 6.53 11.80
CA PRO A 270 10.22 7.94 12.23
C PRO A 270 8.92 8.26 13.00
N ARG A 271 8.98 9.06 14.07
CA ARG A 271 7.79 9.45 14.88
C ARG A 271 6.59 9.89 14.03
N ARG A 272 6.80 10.79 13.05
CA ARG A 272 5.82 11.26 12.04
C ARG A 272 5.23 10.17 11.10
N SER A 273 5.47 8.90 11.40
CA SER A 273 5.01 7.75 10.63
C SER A 273 4.72 6.53 11.50
N MET A 274 4.94 6.58 12.81
CA MET A 274 4.54 5.52 13.75
C MET A 274 3.04 5.32 13.77
N GLY A 275 2.24 6.39 13.61
CA GLY A 275 0.80 6.29 13.39
C GLY A 275 0.40 5.33 12.27
N LYS A 276 1.23 5.16 11.23
CA LYS A 276 0.99 4.15 10.17
C LYS A 276 1.15 2.73 10.70
N VAL A 277 2.11 2.49 11.58
CA VAL A 277 2.30 1.19 12.27
C VAL A 277 1.11 0.93 13.19
N PHE A 278 0.74 1.90 14.03
CA PHE A 278 -0.36 1.78 14.99
C PHE A 278 -1.73 1.61 14.33
N LEU A 279 -2.02 2.32 13.24
CA LEU A 279 -3.28 2.20 12.50
C LEU A 279 -3.35 0.92 11.65
N LEU A 280 -2.22 0.40 11.17
CA LEU A 280 -2.19 -0.84 10.39
C LEU A 280 -2.09 -2.10 11.28
N PHE A 281 -1.74 -1.97 12.56
CA PHE A 281 -1.71 -3.06 13.54
C PHE A 281 -1.89 -2.54 14.99
N PRO A 282 -3.11 -2.11 15.39
CA PRO A 282 -3.36 -1.59 16.75
C PRO A 282 -2.93 -2.51 17.91
N PRO A 283 -2.99 -3.85 17.83
CA PRO A 283 -2.53 -4.75 18.89
C PRO A 283 -1.08 -4.55 19.36
N ILE A 284 -0.21 -3.94 18.55
CA ILE A 284 1.15 -3.57 18.97
C ILE A 284 1.15 -2.69 20.23
N LEU A 285 0.12 -1.84 20.40
CA LEU A 285 -0.03 -0.95 21.56
C LEU A 285 -0.34 -1.71 22.86
N PHE A 286 -0.80 -2.97 22.78
CA PHE A 286 -1.05 -3.82 23.94
C PHE A 286 0.11 -4.80 24.24
N CYS A 287 1.08 -4.90 23.33
CA CYS A 287 2.23 -5.79 23.50
C CYS A 287 3.22 -5.24 24.55
N LYS A 288 3.64 -6.07 25.50
CA LYS A 288 4.78 -5.73 26.37
C LYS A 288 6.04 -5.50 25.53
N ILE A 289 6.84 -4.49 25.88
CA ILE A 289 7.99 -4.06 25.08
C ILE A 289 8.99 -5.17 24.74
N GLN A 290 9.26 -6.11 25.66
CA GLN A 290 10.13 -7.25 25.37
C GLN A 290 9.52 -8.23 24.35
N GLY A 291 8.20 -8.40 24.32
CA GLY A 291 7.53 -9.22 23.30
C GLY A 291 7.69 -8.63 21.89
N ILE A 292 7.64 -7.30 21.78
CA ILE A 292 7.92 -6.61 20.51
C ILE A 292 9.40 -6.79 20.12
N LYS A 293 10.33 -6.62 21.07
CA LYS A 293 11.76 -6.84 20.84
C LYS A 293 12.09 -8.26 20.37
N SER A 294 11.50 -9.29 20.98
CA SER A 294 11.66 -10.70 20.54
C SER A 294 11.07 -10.96 19.15
N LYS A 295 9.89 -10.41 18.86
CA LYS A 295 9.25 -10.53 17.53
C LYS A 295 10.05 -9.79 16.43
N VAL A 296 10.76 -8.71 16.78
CA VAL A 296 11.68 -8.00 15.89
C VAL A 296 12.97 -8.78 15.66
N SER A 297 13.61 -9.30 16.72
CA SER A 297 14.92 -9.98 16.60
C SER A 297 14.86 -11.33 15.89
N ALA A 298 13.66 -11.90 15.71
CA ALA A 298 13.41 -12.98 14.76
C ALA A 298 13.86 -12.62 13.32
N PHE A 299 13.68 -11.37 12.89
CA PHE A 299 14.10 -10.90 11.56
C PHE A 299 15.58 -10.50 11.48
N GLU A 300 16.23 -10.17 12.60
CA GLU A 300 17.68 -9.89 12.65
C GLU A 300 18.50 -11.13 12.27
N LYS A 301 18.05 -12.33 12.69
CA LYS A 301 18.60 -13.65 12.29
C LYS A 301 18.62 -13.89 10.77
N VAL A 302 17.90 -13.06 10.01
CA VAL A 302 17.73 -13.12 8.56
C VAL A 302 18.70 -12.17 7.84
N GLY A 303 19.58 -11.48 8.57
CA GLY A 303 20.48 -10.47 8.01
C GLY A 303 19.75 -9.21 7.54
N ALA A 304 18.57 -8.92 8.10
CA ALA A 304 17.90 -7.64 7.97
C ALA A 304 18.48 -6.64 8.97
N ALA A 305 18.90 -5.46 8.50
CA ALA A 305 19.30 -4.38 9.39
C ALA A 305 18.06 -3.74 10.03
N TYR A 306 18.22 -3.07 11.19
CA TYR A 306 17.14 -2.26 11.79
C TYR A 306 16.49 -1.29 10.78
N GLU A 307 17.31 -0.66 9.95
CA GLU A 307 16.94 0.21 8.84
C GLU A 307 16.04 -0.47 7.77
N ASP A 308 16.13 -1.79 7.60
CA ASP A 308 15.20 -2.58 6.76
C ASP A 308 13.93 -2.94 7.53
N ILE A 309 14.04 -3.29 8.82
CA ILE A 309 12.92 -3.70 9.67
C ILE A 309 11.92 -2.55 9.85
N GLY A 310 12.38 -1.32 10.12
CA GLY A 310 11.50 -0.14 10.16
C GLY A 310 10.74 0.08 8.85
N LYS A 311 11.39 -0.17 7.70
CA LYS A 311 10.77 -0.09 6.36
C LYS A 311 9.82 -1.27 6.08
N MET A 312 9.97 -2.40 6.76
CA MET A 312 9.01 -3.51 6.73
C MET A 312 7.78 -3.19 7.59
N LEU A 313 7.98 -2.70 8.82
CA LEU A 313 6.89 -2.28 9.74
C LEU A 313 6.00 -1.20 9.12
N LEU A 314 6.58 -0.21 8.42
CA LEU A 314 5.83 0.82 7.69
C LEU A 314 5.00 0.31 6.50
N LYS A 315 5.25 -0.91 6.02
CA LYS A 315 4.53 -1.56 4.91
C LYS A 315 3.53 -2.62 5.37
N TYR A 316 3.89 -3.40 6.39
CA TYR A 316 3.20 -4.62 6.81
C TYR A 316 3.50 -4.92 8.28
N PRO A 317 2.96 -4.14 9.24
CA PRO A 317 3.31 -4.32 10.65
C PRO A 317 2.76 -5.62 11.27
N TRP A 318 1.88 -6.34 10.56
CA TRP A 318 1.48 -7.72 10.87
C TRP A 318 2.66 -8.71 10.92
N ILE A 319 3.89 -8.34 10.49
CA ILE A 319 5.10 -9.14 10.80
C ILE A 319 5.29 -9.39 12.32
N LEU A 320 4.62 -8.63 13.18
CA LEU A 320 4.61 -8.81 14.62
C LEU A 320 3.44 -9.68 15.14
N SER A 321 2.59 -10.25 14.29
CA SER A 321 1.59 -11.25 14.71
C SER A 321 2.23 -12.64 14.85
N THR A 322 1.64 -13.51 15.67
CA THR A 322 2.13 -14.88 15.89
C THR A 322 1.96 -15.76 14.66
N SER A 323 0.80 -15.75 13.99
CA SER A 323 0.57 -16.59 12.81
C SER A 323 1.44 -16.17 11.61
N ILE A 324 1.82 -14.89 11.52
CA ILE A 324 2.75 -14.38 10.50
C ILE A 324 4.21 -14.78 10.80
N GLN A 325 4.60 -14.87 12.07
CA GLN A 325 5.91 -15.41 12.47
C GLN A 325 6.00 -16.92 12.19
N GLU A 326 4.96 -17.68 12.51
CA GLU A 326 4.86 -19.11 12.21
C GLU A 326 4.89 -19.38 10.69
N ASN A 327 4.14 -18.60 9.90
CA ASN A 327 4.14 -18.73 8.44
C ASN A 327 5.45 -18.25 7.79
N TYR A 328 6.25 -17.41 8.44
CA TYR A 328 7.58 -17.07 7.94
C TYR A 328 8.49 -18.31 7.86
N GLU A 329 8.49 -19.16 8.89
CA GLU A 329 9.23 -20.43 8.85
C GLU A 329 8.70 -21.37 7.77
N GLN A 330 7.37 -21.42 7.56
CA GLN A 330 6.78 -22.18 6.45
C GLN A 330 7.23 -21.67 5.06
N ILE A 331 7.40 -20.36 4.91
CA ILE A 331 7.93 -19.73 3.68
C ILE A 331 9.41 -20.04 3.48
N LEU A 332 10.21 -20.21 4.54
CA LEU A 332 11.59 -20.68 4.44
C LEU A 332 11.66 -22.13 3.97
N LEU A 333 10.92 -23.04 4.62
CA LEU A 333 10.88 -24.46 4.23
C LEU A 333 10.44 -24.63 2.77
N PHE A 334 9.35 -23.97 2.37
CA PHE A 334 8.88 -23.91 0.98
C PHE A 334 9.95 -23.38 -0.01
N SER A 335 10.76 -22.41 0.42
CA SER A 335 11.84 -21.87 -0.41
C SER A 335 12.99 -22.85 -0.59
N GLU A 336 13.25 -23.70 0.41
CA GLU A 336 14.26 -24.77 0.33
C GLU A 336 13.78 -25.93 -0.56
N GLU A 337 12.50 -26.31 -0.49
CA GLU A 337 11.86 -27.27 -1.39
C GLU A 337 11.96 -26.86 -2.87
N GLU A 338 11.61 -25.61 -3.19
CA GLU A 338 11.75 -25.00 -4.53
C GLU A 338 13.21 -24.56 -4.86
N LYS A 339 14.16 -24.90 -3.99
CA LYS A 339 15.62 -24.71 -4.15
C LYS A 339 16.01 -23.26 -4.48
N ILE A 340 15.28 -22.33 -3.87
CA ILE A 340 15.45 -20.88 -3.99
C ILE A 340 16.59 -20.47 -3.05
N PRO A 341 17.63 -19.76 -3.53
CA PRO A 341 18.72 -19.31 -2.65
C PRO A 341 18.20 -18.35 -1.58
N LYS A 342 18.38 -18.68 -0.29
CA LYS A 342 17.90 -17.89 0.86
C LYS A 342 18.15 -16.36 0.74
N PRO A 343 19.35 -15.86 0.35
CA PRO A 343 19.58 -14.41 0.13
C PRO A 343 18.71 -13.73 -0.94
N SER A 344 18.00 -14.50 -1.77
CA SER A 344 16.96 -14.01 -2.69
C SER A 344 15.61 -13.85 -2.00
N VAL A 345 15.26 -14.80 -1.14
CA VAL A 345 14.05 -14.83 -0.29
C VAL A 345 14.13 -13.69 0.74
N ASP A 346 15.26 -13.54 1.43
CA ASP A 346 15.50 -12.48 2.41
C ASP A 346 15.40 -11.07 1.78
N ARG A 347 15.74 -10.94 0.49
CA ARG A 347 15.59 -9.69 -0.28
C ARG A 347 14.14 -9.47 -0.74
N ALA A 348 13.46 -10.53 -1.16
CA ALA A 348 12.04 -10.50 -1.53
C ALA A 348 11.17 -10.06 -0.34
N ILE A 349 11.41 -10.62 0.85
CA ILE A 349 10.69 -10.30 2.09
C ILE A 349 10.97 -8.86 2.54
N ARG A 350 12.24 -8.42 2.61
CA ARG A 350 12.58 -7.03 2.99
C ARG A 350 11.96 -5.98 2.07
N SER A 351 12.00 -6.23 0.75
CA SER A 351 11.40 -5.31 -0.21
C SER A 351 9.86 -5.37 -0.19
N TRP A 352 9.26 -6.52 0.08
CA TRP A 352 7.81 -6.75 0.01
C TRP A 352 7.29 -7.73 1.07
N PRO A 353 7.19 -7.31 2.36
CA PRO A 353 6.85 -8.20 3.48
C PRO A 353 5.43 -8.78 3.45
N HIS A 354 4.57 -8.32 2.53
CA HIS A 354 3.23 -8.88 2.31
C HIS A 354 3.25 -10.36 1.87
N LEU A 355 4.40 -10.86 1.40
CA LEU A 355 4.62 -12.29 1.18
C LEU A 355 4.34 -13.12 2.45
N LEU A 356 4.61 -12.58 3.64
CA LEU A 356 4.49 -13.29 4.92
C LEU A 356 3.04 -13.57 5.35
N GLY A 357 2.05 -12.88 4.77
CA GLY A 357 0.63 -13.21 4.92
C GLY A 357 0.10 -14.28 3.95
N CYS A 358 0.94 -14.75 3.03
CA CYS A 358 0.53 -15.69 1.99
C CYS A 358 0.83 -17.13 2.38
N SER A 359 -0.13 -18.02 2.17
CA SER A 359 0.12 -19.46 2.30
C SER A 359 1.07 -19.93 1.21
N THR A 360 1.91 -20.92 1.54
CA THR A 360 2.84 -21.56 0.60
C THR A 360 2.11 -22.11 -0.63
N SER A 361 0.91 -22.66 -0.45
CA SER A 361 0.02 -23.12 -1.54
C SER A 361 -0.41 -22.00 -2.50
N LYS A 362 -0.69 -20.79 -2.02
CA LYS A 362 -1.02 -19.62 -2.86
C LYS A 362 0.20 -19.14 -3.65
N LEU A 363 1.38 -19.13 -3.02
CA LEU A 363 2.65 -18.78 -3.68
C LEU A 363 3.05 -19.82 -4.73
N LYS A 364 2.85 -21.11 -4.45
CA LYS A 364 3.15 -22.25 -5.34
C LYS A 364 2.47 -22.14 -6.70
N LEU A 365 1.22 -21.66 -6.75
CA LEU A 365 0.51 -21.41 -8.01
C LEU A 365 1.32 -20.51 -8.95
N MET A 366 1.88 -19.40 -8.46
CA MET A 366 2.70 -18.49 -9.26
C MET A 366 4.10 -19.08 -9.55
N VAL A 367 4.68 -19.83 -8.61
CA VAL A 367 5.96 -20.52 -8.81
C VAL A 367 5.87 -21.57 -9.93
N ASP A 368 4.77 -22.32 -10.03
CA ASP A 368 4.58 -23.29 -11.11
C ASP A 368 4.40 -22.61 -12.47
N GLN A 369 3.71 -21.47 -12.54
CA GLN A 369 3.63 -20.65 -13.77
C GLN A 369 5.00 -20.10 -14.21
N PHE A 370 5.89 -19.76 -13.28
CA PHE A 370 7.29 -19.45 -13.60
C PHE A 370 8.05 -20.71 -14.04
N GLY A 371 7.73 -21.87 -13.46
CA GLY A 371 8.23 -23.19 -13.83
C GLY A 371 7.97 -23.55 -15.30
N GLU A 372 6.77 -23.29 -15.82
CA GLU A 372 6.42 -23.48 -17.24
C GLU A 372 7.32 -22.66 -18.19
N LEU A 373 7.81 -21.50 -17.74
CA LEU A 373 8.75 -20.65 -18.46
C LEU A 373 10.23 -21.01 -18.19
N GLY A 374 10.48 -22.16 -17.57
CA GLY A 374 11.82 -22.64 -17.24
C GLY A 374 12.51 -21.85 -16.12
N ILE A 375 11.75 -21.17 -15.26
CA ILE A 375 12.22 -20.37 -14.12
C ILE A 375 11.97 -21.11 -12.80
N ARG A 376 13.00 -21.82 -12.34
CA ARG A 376 13.07 -22.54 -11.06
C ARG A 376 14.38 -22.19 -10.32
N ASN A 377 14.51 -22.63 -9.07
CA ASN A 377 15.76 -22.62 -8.28
C ASN A 377 16.45 -21.22 -8.29
N LYS A 378 17.74 -21.16 -8.63
CA LYS A 378 18.52 -19.91 -8.78
C LYS A 378 17.91 -18.88 -9.76
N LYS A 379 17.17 -19.30 -10.80
CA LYS A 379 16.48 -18.34 -11.71
C LYS A 379 15.27 -17.70 -11.02
N LEU A 380 14.49 -18.51 -10.31
CA LEU A 380 13.33 -18.07 -9.52
C LEU A 380 13.76 -17.08 -8.44
N GLY A 381 14.85 -17.36 -7.73
CA GLY A 381 15.47 -16.43 -6.79
C GLY A 381 15.72 -15.04 -7.38
N ARG A 382 16.35 -14.97 -8.56
CA ARG A 382 16.59 -13.68 -9.26
C ARG A 382 15.32 -12.93 -9.63
N VAL A 383 14.23 -13.63 -9.95
CA VAL A 383 12.93 -13.02 -10.26
C VAL A 383 12.28 -12.44 -9.01
N ILE A 384 12.14 -13.24 -7.95
CA ILE A 384 11.46 -12.79 -6.72
C ILE A 384 12.28 -11.74 -5.95
N ALA A 385 13.61 -11.77 -6.05
CA ALA A 385 14.49 -10.77 -5.44
C ALA A 385 14.45 -9.40 -6.14
N LYS A 386 13.88 -9.32 -7.35
CA LYS A 386 13.78 -8.11 -8.18
C LYS A 386 12.32 -7.66 -8.42
N SER A 387 11.35 -8.55 -8.26
CA SER A 387 9.91 -8.25 -8.37
C SER A 387 9.07 -9.24 -7.55
N PRO A 388 9.18 -9.22 -6.20
CA PRO A 388 8.47 -10.14 -5.32
C PRO A 388 6.95 -10.07 -5.45
N GLN A 389 6.41 -8.90 -5.79
CA GLN A 389 4.98 -8.67 -5.98
C GLN A 389 4.35 -9.54 -7.09
N LEU A 390 5.15 -10.13 -7.98
CA LEU A 390 4.65 -11.08 -8.98
C LEU A 390 4.10 -12.37 -8.36
N LEU A 391 4.64 -12.82 -7.22
CA LEU A 391 4.10 -13.97 -6.49
C LEU A 391 2.69 -13.72 -5.93
N LEU A 392 2.26 -12.45 -5.86
CA LEU A 392 0.96 -12.03 -5.35
C LEU A 392 -0.06 -11.71 -6.46
N LYS A 393 0.34 -11.79 -7.74
CA LYS A 393 -0.60 -11.69 -8.87
C LYS A 393 -1.43 -12.97 -9.00
N LYS A 394 -2.57 -12.86 -9.68
CA LYS A 394 -3.33 -14.04 -10.10
C LYS A 394 -2.62 -14.69 -11.31
N PRO A 395 -2.50 -16.03 -11.36
CA PRO A 395 -1.93 -16.76 -12.51
C PRO A 395 -2.48 -16.30 -13.87
N GLN A 396 -3.78 -16.02 -13.96
CA GLN A 396 -4.44 -15.59 -15.19
C GLN A 396 -3.99 -14.21 -15.67
N GLU A 397 -3.77 -13.26 -14.75
CA GLU A 397 -3.25 -11.91 -15.08
C GLU A 397 -1.80 -11.97 -15.55
N PHE A 398 -1.00 -12.88 -14.99
CA PHE A 398 0.36 -13.15 -15.45
C PHE A 398 0.39 -13.83 -16.83
N LEU A 399 -0.45 -14.85 -17.04
CA LEU A 399 -0.60 -15.55 -18.31
C LEU A 399 -1.03 -14.62 -19.45
N GLN A 400 -1.89 -13.63 -19.20
CA GLN A 400 -2.24 -12.62 -20.21
C GLN A 400 -1.01 -11.84 -20.70
N VAL A 401 -0.04 -11.53 -19.82
CA VAL A 401 1.20 -10.86 -20.21
C VAL A 401 2.15 -11.82 -20.95
N VAL A 402 2.21 -13.09 -20.55
CA VAL A 402 2.93 -14.15 -21.31
C VAL A 402 2.37 -14.29 -22.73
N LEU A 403 1.04 -14.33 -22.88
CA LEU A 403 0.36 -14.43 -24.16
C LEU A 403 0.54 -13.17 -25.02
N PHE A 404 0.58 -11.97 -24.40
CA PHE A 404 0.94 -10.73 -25.09
C PHE A 404 2.33 -10.82 -25.75
N PHE A 405 3.36 -11.27 -25.02
CA PHE A 405 4.70 -11.43 -25.60
C PHE A 405 4.77 -12.55 -26.66
N LYS A 406 4.05 -13.66 -26.48
CA LYS A 406 3.90 -14.67 -27.54
C LYS A 406 3.24 -14.09 -28.80
N GLY A 407 2.21 -13.25 -28.66
CA GLY A 407 1.52 -12.57 -29.77
C GLY A 407 2.33 -11.48 -30.48
N LEU A 408 3.39 -10.99 -29.84
CA LEU A 408 4.42 -10.15 -30.49
C LEU A 408 5.45 -10.97 -31.28
N GLY A 409 5.53 -12.30 -31.08
CA GLY A 409 6.48 -13.19 -31.74
C GLY A 409 7.66 -13.65 -30.87
N LEU A 410 7.56 -13.58 -29.53
CA LEU A 410 8.56 -14.17 -28.64
C LEU A 410 8.23 -15.65 -28.36
N ASP A 411 9.19 -16.55 -28.60
CA ASP A 411 9.13 -17.95 -28.19
C ASP A 411 9.12 -18.10 -26.65
N GLN A 412 8.69 -19.26 -26.14
CA GLN A 412 8.53 -19.49 -24.69
C GLN A 412 9.85 -19.36 -23.92
N GLU A 413 10.97 -19.78 -24.50
CA GLU A 413 12.29 -19.67 -23.89
C GLU A 413 12.74 -18.20 -23.79
N SER A 414 12.38 -17.37 -24.77
CA SER A 414 12.61 -15.93 -24.80
C SER A 414 11.73 -15.18 -23.81
N VAL A 415 10.47 -15.61 -23.61
CA VAL A 415 9.61 -15.08 -22.53
C VAL A 415 10.16 -15.46 -21.15
N GLY A 416 10.72 -16.67 -20.98
CA GLY A 416 11.47 -17.04 -19.77
C GLY A 416 12.73 -16.20 -19.55
N LYS A 417 13.53 -15.98 -20.60
CA LYS A 417 14.73 -15.10 -20.56
C LYS A 417 14.36 -13.65 -20.24
N LEU A 418 13.25 -13.15 -20.80
CA LEU A 418 12.65 -11.84 -20.50
C LEU A 418 12.29 -11.74 -19.01
N LEU A 419 11.56 -12.72 -18.47
CA LEU A 419 11.17 -12.79 -17.05
C LEU A 419 12.39 -12.83 -16.12
N SER A 420 13.41 -13.63 -16.43
CA SER A 420 14.63 -13.72 -15.61
C SER A 420 15.50 -12.44 -15.62
N ARG A 421 15.23 -11.46 -16.50
CA ARG A 421 16.03 -10.24 -16.64
C ARG A 421 15.26 -8.99 -16.23
N CYS A 422 14.04 -8.82 -16.73
CA CYS A 422 13.18 -7.68 -16.43
C CYS A 422 11.78 -8.15 -15.98
N PRO A 423 11.67 -8.80 -14.79
CA PRO A 423 10.39 -9.27 -14.27
C PRO A 423 9.38 -8.12 -14.02
N GLU A 424 9.85 -6.88 -13.89
CA GLU A 424 9.03 -5.67 -13.80
C GLU A 424 8.05 -5.56 -14.97
N VAL A 425 8.43 -6.02 -16.17
CA VAL A 425 7.60 -6.03 -17.38
C VAL A 425 6.33 -6.86 -17.19
N PHE A 426 6.38 -7.93 -16.38
CA PHE A 426 5.21 -8.77 -16.06
C PHE A 426 4.35 -8.17 -14.93
N SER A 427 4.86 -7.15 -14.24
CA SER A 427 4.05 -6.36 -13.29
C SER A 427 3.17 -5.34 -14.01
N ALA A 428 3.62 -4.82 -15.16
CA ALA A 428 2.95 -3.77 -15.94
C ALA A 428 1.54 -4.15 -16.41
N ASN A 429 0.75 -3.12 -16.78
CA ASN A 429 -0.57 -3.30 -17.39
C ASN A 429 -0.44 -3.33 -18.93
N ILE A 430 -1.18 -4.22 -19.58
CA ILE A 430 -1.09 -4.44 -21.03
C ILE A 430 -1.50 -3.18 -21.79
N ASP A 431 -2.70 -2.66 -21.56
CA ASP A 431 -3.25 -1.55 -22.35
C ASP A 431 -2.68 -0.18 -21.98
N LYS A 432 -2.51 0.10 -20.68
CA LYS A 432 -2.01 1.39 -20.18
C LYS A 432 -0.50 1.54 -20.30
N THR A 433 0.25 0.45 -20.49
CA THR A 433 1.72 0.47 -20.54
C THR A 433 2.28 -0.29 -21.74
N LEU A 434 2.11 -1.61 -21.83
CA LEU A 434 2.85 -2.42 -22.79
C LEU A 434 2.47 -2.15 -24.25
N LYS A 435 1.18 -1.99 -24.55
CA LYS A 435 0.70 -1.59 -25.89
C LYS A 435 1.28 -0.24 -26.31
N LYS A 436 1.19 0.78 -25.46
CA LYS A 436 1.76 2.12 -25.71
C LYS A 436 3.27 2.11 -25.97
N LYS A 437 4.03 1.23 -25.30
CA LYS A 437 5.48 1.07 -25.59
C LYS A 437 5.74 0.40 -26.93
N VAL A 438 4.89 -0.54 -27.35
CA VAL A 438 4.96 -1.18 -28.68
C VAL A 438 4.54 -0.21 -29.79
N GLU A 439 3.47 0.56 -29.57
CA GLU A 439 2.97 1.61 -30.46
C GLU A 439 4.06 2.68 -30.70
N PHE A 440 4.65 3.22 -29.62
CA PHE A 440 5.81 4.13 -29.70
C PHE A 440 7.00 3.56 -30.49
N LEU A 441 7.35 2.28 -30.29
CA LEU A 441 8.43 1.64 -31.04
C LEU A 441 8.09 1.50 -32.54
N ALA A 442 6.82 1.27 -32.89
CA ALA A 442 6.35 1.21 -34.28
C ALA A 442 6.34 2.60 -34.94
N GLU A 443 5.88 3.65 -34.23
CA GLU A 443 5.95 5.05 -34.66
C GLU A 443 7.40 5.57 -34.80
N PHE A 444 8.32 5.02 -34.01
CA PHE A 444 9.75 5.24 -34.17
C PHE A 444 10.33 4.52 -35.41
N GLY A 445 9.64 3.52 -35.96
CA GLY A 445 10.00 2.80 -37.18
C GLY A 445 10.50 1.36 -36.96
N ILE A 446 10.39 0.79 -35.75
CA ILE A 446 10.66 -0.62 -35.51
C ILE A 446 9.48 -1.45 -36.02
N SER A 447 9.67 -2.14 -37.16
CA SER A 447 8.66 -3.04 -37.73
C SER A 447 8.30 -4.17 -36.78
N ARG A 448 7.10 -4.75 -36.94
CA ARG A 448 6.58 -5.81 -36.07
C ARG A 448 7.55 -6.99 -35.94
N ASP A 449 8.16 -7.42 -37.05
CA ASP A 449 9.10 -8.54 -37.12
C ASP A 449 10.45 -8.24 -36.42
N HIS A 450 10.70 -6.98 -36.08
CA HIS A 450 11.88 -6.54 -35.36
C HIS A 450 11.62 -6.28 -33.87
N LEU A 451 10.35 -6.19 -33.44
CA LEU A 451 9.99 -6.05 -32.02
C LEU A 451 10.53 -7.21 -31.15
N PRO A 452 10.39 -8.51 -31.50
CA PRO A 452 10.97 -9.59 -30.70
C PRO A 452 12.49 -9.46 -30.54
N ILE A 453 13.19 -9.04 -31.60
CA ILE A 453 14.64 -8.89 -31.62
C ILE A 453 15.08 -7.75 -30.68
N VAL A 454 14.38 -6.62 -30.72
CA VAL A 454 14.65 -5.45 -29.87
C VAL A 454 14.34 -5.74 -28.41
N ILE A 455 13.17 -6.31 -28.12
CA ILE A 455 12.73 -6.66 -26.76
C ILE A 455 13.64 -7.75 -26.15
N LYS A 456 14.07 -8.75 -26.92
CA LYS A 456 15.00 -9.81 -26.46
C LYS A 456 16.41 -9.27 -26.16
N LYS A 457 16.86 -8.22 -26.86
CA LYS A 457 18.16 -7.57 -26.64
C LYS A 457 18.14 -6.61 -25.44
N TYR A 458 17.13 -5.75 -25.33
CA TYR A 458 17.05 -4.70 -24.30
C TYR A 458 15.60 -4.49 -23.81
N PRO A 459 15.05 -5.43 -23.00
CA PRO A 459 13.68 -5.37 -22.51
C PRO A 459 13.41 -4.19 -21.57
N GLU A 460 14.46 -3.58 -21.02
CA GLU A 460 14.39 -2.40 -20.17
C GLU A 460 13.73 -1.19 -20.89
N LEU A 461 13.66 -1.20 -22.23
CA LEU A 461 12.85 -0.26 -23.04
C LEU A 461 11.37 -0.21 -22.62
N LEU A 462 10.80 -1.34 -22.20
CA LEU A 462 9.37 -1.46 -21.89
C LEU A 462 8.99 -0.85 -20.52
N VAL A 463 9.99 -0.61 -19.66
CA VAL A 463 9.81 0.04 -18.34
C VAL A 463 10.45 1.43 -18.26
N SER A 464 11.34 1.80 -19.19
CA SER A 464 11.89 3.16 -19.31
C SER A 464 10.80 4.16 -19.69
N ASP A 465 10.87 5.40 -19.18
CA ASP A 465 9.91 6.46 -19.53
C ASP A 465 10.06 6.92 -20.99
N VAL A 466 8.96 7.27 -21.69
CA VAL A 466 9.08 7.75 -23.08
C VAL A 466 9.62 9.17 -23.11
N GLU A 467 8.88 10.11 -22.53
CA GLU A 467 9.15 11.55 -22.55
C GLU A 467 10.41 11.90 -21.77
N LYS A 468 10.67 11.22 -20.65
CA LYS A 468 11.78 11.54 -19.73
C LYS A 468 13.04 10.73 -19.98
N THR A 469 13.05 9.78 -20.92
CA THR A 469 14.22 8.91 -21.12
C THR A 469 14.44 8.50 -22.57
N LEU A 470 13.45 7.93 -23.26
CA LEU A 470 13.65 7.43 -24.63
C LEU A 470 13.71 8.55 -25.66
N LEU A 471 12.76 9.50 -25.62
CA LEU A 471 12.72 10.63 -26.57
C LEU A 471 13.93 11.58 -26.44
N PRO A 472 14.38 12.01 -25.24
CA PRO A 472 15.58 12.84 -25.12
C PRO A 472 16.84 12.18 -25.72
N ARG A 473 16.99 10.85 -25.55
CA ARG A 473 18.11 10.09 -26.12
C ARG A 473 18.03 9.96 -27.64
N ILE A 474 16.81 9.90 -28.20
CA ILE A 474 16.57 9.93 -29.65
C ILE A 474 16.85 11.32 -30.22
N ASN A 475 16.32 12.37 -29.59
CA ASN A 475 16.46 13.76 -30.04
C ASN A 475 17.93 14.19 -30.03
N TYR A 476 18.68 13.89 -28.96
CA TYR A 476 20.12 14.15 -28.91
C TYR A 476 20.89 13.48 -30.06
N LEU A 477 20.56 12.23 -30.40
CA LEU A 477 21.19 11.56 -31.56
C LEU A 477 20.79 12.21 -32.90
N MET A 478 19.60 12.80 -33.00
CA MET A 478 19.17 13.58 -34.17
C MET A 478 19.86 14.94 -34.26
N GLU A 479 20.03 15.64 -33.13
CA GLU A 479 20.80 16.89 -33.01
C GLU A 479 22.26 16.70 -33.42
N MET A 480 22.85 15.55 -33.10
CA MET A 480 24.18 15.13 -33.57
C MET A 480 24.23 14.71 -35.05
N GLY A 481 23.16 14.92 -35.83
CA GLY A 481 23.14 14.76 -37.28
C GLY A 481 22.77 13.36 -37.80
N LEU A 482 22.20 12.48 -36.97
CA LEU A 482 21.71 11.17 -37.39
C LEU A 482 20.23 11.22 -37.73
N SER A 483 19.83 10.73 -38.92
CA SER A 483 18.41 10.65 -39.26
C SER A 483 17.68 9.62 -38.37
N ARG A 484 16.37 9.80 -38.17
CA ARG A 484 15.52 8.82 -37.46
C ARG A 484 15.70 7.40 -38.03
N ARG A 485 15.85 7.24 -39.35
CA ARG A 485 16.08 5.95 -40.02
C ARG A 485 17.41 5.31 -39.60
N GLU A 486 18.48 6.09 -39.51
CA GLU A 486 19.79 5.64 -39.05
C GLU A 486 19.73 5.21 -37.56
N ILE A 487 19.10 6.01 -36.68
CA ILE A 487 18.95 5.65 -35.26
C ILE A 487 18.09 4.39 -35.09
N THR A 488 17.00 4.26 -35.86
CA THR A 488 16.13 3.06 -35.86
C THR A 488 16.90 1.81 -36.28
N PHE A 489 17.76 1.92 -37.31
CA PHE A 489 18.69 0.86 -37.70
C PHE A 489 19.68 0.52 -36.56
N MET A 490 20.26 1.54 -35.91
CA MET A 490 21.16 1.35 -34.76
C MET A 490 20.47 0.62 -33.60
N VAL A 491 19.24 0.98 -33.24
CA VAL A 491 18.45 0.33 -32.16
C VAL A 491 18.09 -1.11 -32.50
N ARG A 492 17.76 -1.42 -33.77
CA ARG A 492 17.58 -2.80 -34.23
C ARG A 492 18.88 -3.62 -34.12
N ARG A 493 20.01 -3.02 -34.53
CA ARG A 493 21.35 -3.63 -34.51
C ARG A 493 21.82 -3.87 -33.07
N PHE A 494 21.74 -2.86 -32.21
CA PHE A 494 22.19 -2.82 -30.81
C PHE A 494 21.21 -2.01 -29.94
N SER A 495 20.20 -2.70 -29.41
CA SER A 495 19.08 -2.08 -28.68
C SER A 495 19.43 -1.39 -27.35
N PRO A 496 20.50 -1.76 -26.60
CA PRO A 496 20.94 -1.01 -25.41
C PRO A 496 21.41 0.43 -25.66
N LEU A 497 21.49 0.89 -26.92
CA LEU A 497 21.81 2.28 -27.26
C LEU A 497 20.95 3.30 -26.48
N LEU A 498 19.63 3.12 -26.48
CA LEU A 498 18.70 4.00 -25.76
C LEU A 498 18.69 3.77 -24.24
N GLY A 499 19.55 2.89 -23.74
CA GLY A 499 19.82 2.70 -22.32
C GLY A 499 20.87 3.67 -21.76
N TYR A 500 21.73 4.22 -22.62
CA TYR A 500 22.86 5.03 -22.20
C TYR A 500 22.51 6.48 -21.86
N SER A 501 23.17 7.00 -20.83
CA SER A 501 23.11 8.40 -20.42
C SER A 501 23.68 9.32 -21.49
N ILE A 502 23.08 10.49 -21.68
CA ILE A 502 23.54 11.47 -22.67
C ILE A 502 24.91 12.01 -22.22
N GLU A 503 24.95 12.69 -21.08
CA GLU A 503 26.14 13.37 -20.56
C GLU A 503 27.28 12.41 -20.16
N GLU A 504 26.98 11.22 -19.64
CA GLU A 504 28.04 10.30 -19.15
C GLU A 504 28.57 9.36 -20.23
N VAL A 505 27.83 9.13 -21.32
CA VAL A 505 28.12 8.03 -22.26
C VAL A 505 27.98 8.40 -23.73
N LEU A 506 26.85 8.98 -24.17
CA LEU A 506 26.66 9.27 -25.60
C LEU A 506 27.52 10.45 -26.04
N LYS A 507 27.45 11.56 -25.30
CA LYS A 507 28.07 12.84 -25.63
C LYS A 507 29.60 12.83 -25.56
N PRO A 508 30.28 12.41 -24.46
CA PRO A 508 31.74 12.36 -24.41
C PRO A 508 32.37 11.44 -25.46
N LYS A 509 31.63 10.41 -25.91
CA LYS A 509 32.11 9.47 -26.94
C LYS A 509 31.91 10.02 -28.35
N LEU A 510 30.84 10.77 -28.62
CA LEU A 510 30.67 11.47 -29.89
C LEU A 510 31.61 12.68 -30.01
N GLU A 511 31.80 13.45 -28.94
CA GLU A 511 32.80 14.53 -28.87
C GLU A 511 34.21 13.98 -29.15
N PHE A 512 34.59 12.84 -28.57
CA PHE A 512 35.88 12.20 -28.86
C PHE A 512 35.97 11.71 -30.32
N LEU A 513 34.91 11.07 -30.84
CA LEU A 513 34.85 10.60 -32.23
C LEU A 513 35.05 11.73 -33.25
N LEU A 514 34.34 12.84 -33.06
CA LEU A 514 34.37 14.00 -33.95
C LEU A 514 35.67 14.80 -33.77
N ASN A 515 35.96 15.22 -32.54
CA ASN A 515 36.99 16.24 -32.27
C ASN A 515 38.40 15.66 -32.10
N SER A 516 38.52 14.42 -31.63
CA SER A 516 39.83 13.77 -31.41
C SER A 516 40.17 12.73 -32.47
N MET A 517 39.18 11.93 -32.92
CA MET A 517 39.38 10.91 -33.95
C MET A 517 39.16 11.41 -35.38
N GLY A 518 38.54 12.59 -35.57
CA GLY A 518 38.25 13.14 -36.90
C GLY A 518 37.26 12.31 -37.72
N LYS A 519 36.50 11.40 -37.09
CA LYS A 519 35.61 10.46 -37.78
C LYS A 519 34.18 11.00 -37.87
N PRO A 520 33.48 10.80 -38.99
CA PRO A 520 32.11 11.27 -39.15
C PRO A 520 31.16 10.52 -38.22
N VAL A 521 30.12 11.20 -37.72
CA VAL A 521 29.08 10.59 -36.86
C VAL A 521 28.44 9.34 -37.49
N LYS A 522 28.43 9.23 -38.82
CA LYS A 522 27.90 8.05 -39.53
C LYS A 522 28.66 6.75 -39.28
N ASP A 523 29.89 6.79 -38.77
CA ASP A 523 30.61 5.57 -38.39
C ASP A 523 29.96 4.86 -37.18
N VAL A 524 29.26 5.55 -36.28
CA VAL A 524 28.48 4.87 -35.21
C VAL A 524 27.20 4.23 -35.73
N VAL A 525 26.71 4.60 -36.91
CA VAL A 525 25.57 3.91 -37.56
C VAL A 525 26.01 2.53 -38.04
N ARG A 526 27.22 2.45 -38.62
CA ARG A 526 27.85 1.18 -39.03
C ARG A 526 28.13 0.30 -37.82
N TYR A 527 28.72 0.88 -36.76
CA TYR A 527 29.12 0.13 -35.57
C TYR A 527 28.57 0.72 -34.24
N PRO A 528 27.27 0.52 -33.93
CA PRO A 528 26.63 1.17 -32.77
C PRO A 528 27.12 0.60 -31.42
N ARG A 529 27.82 -0.54 -31.45
CA ARG A 529 28.48 -1.13 -30.28
C ARG A 529 29.58 -0.21 -29.72
N PHE A 530 30.09 0.76 -30.50
CA PHE A 530 30.98 1.83 -30.06
C PHE A 530 30.63 2.38 -28.66
N PHE A 531 29.35 2.72 -28.43
CA PHE A 531 28.86 3.28 -27.17
C PHE A 531 29.01 2.35 -25.96
N SER A 532 29.17 1.03 -26.16
CA SER A 532 29.35 0.06 -25.07
C SER A 532 30.78 -0.05 -24.53
N TYR A 533 31.79 0.41 -25.27
CA TYR A 533 33.18 0.34 -24.84
C TYR A 533 33.56 1.50 -23.92
N SER A 534 34.48 1.29 -22.97
CA SER A 534 34.98 2.36 -22.10
C SER A 534 35.78 3.38 -22.90
N LEU A 535 35.47 4.67 -22.70
CA LEU A 535 36.19 5.77 -23.35
C LEU A 535 37.67 5.77 -22.94
N GLU A 536 37.93 5.85 -21.63
CA GLU A 536 39.29 5.90 -21.09
C GLU A 536 40.04 4.56 -21.19
N LYS A 537 39.38 3.42 -20.97
CA LYS A 537 40.08 2.12 -20.89
C LYS A 537 40.22 1.37 -22.22
N ARG A 538 39.57 1.81 -23.31
CA ARG A 538 39.60 1.08 -24.60
C ARG A 538 39.52 1.95 -25.85
N ILE A 539 38.66 2.97 -25.89
CA ILE A 539 38.53 3.83 -27.09
C ILE A 539 39.76 4.73 -27.24
N LYS A 540 40.10 5.52 -26.21
CA LYS A 540 41.28 6.40 -26.20
C LYS A 540 42.59 5.63 -26.41
N PRO A 541 42.94 4.58 -25.63
CA PRO A 541 44.24 3.91 -25.76
C PRO A 541 44.47 3.30 -27.15
N ARG A 542 43.47 2.59 -27.69
CA ARG A 542 43.57 1.98 -29.02
C ARG A 542 43.68 3.02 -30.12
N PHE A 543 42.92 4.11 -30.04
CA PHE A 543 43.04 5.23 -30.98
C PHE A 543 44.45 5.85 -30.98
N TRP A 544 45.02 6.14 -29.81
CA TRP A 544 46.37 6.74 -29.74
C TRP A 544 47.47 5.77 -30.21
N VAL A 545 47.34 4.46 -29.94
CA VAL A 545 48.24 3.41 -30.45
C VAL A 545 48.25 3.35 -31.98
N LEU A 546 47.09 3.50 -32.62
CA LEU A 546 46.94 3.51 -34.08
C LEU A 546 47.40 4.83 -34.70
N LYS A 547 47.02 5.96 -34.10
CA LYS A 547 47.43 7.30 -34.57
C LYS A 547 48.95 7.49 -34.51
N GLY A 548 49.61 6.99 -33.46
CA GLY A 548 51.07 6.97 -33.35
C GLY A 548 51.78 6.03 -34.35
N ARG A 549 51.03 5.18 -35.06
CA ARG A 549 51.52 4.32 -36.16
C ARG A 549 51.01 4.76 -37.54
N ASN A 550 50.25 5.86 -37.61
CA ASN A 550 49.55 6.34 -38.80
C ASN A 550 48.64 5.27 -39.46
N ILE A 551 48.00 4.42 -38.65
CA ILE A 551 47.08 3.37 -39.14
C ILE A 551 45.64 3.87 -39.08
N GLU A 552 44.98 3.96 -40.24
CA GLU A 552 43.53 4.14 -40.32
C GLU A 552 42.79 2.80 -40.32
N CYS A 553 41.68 2.73 -39.59
CA CYS A 553 40.73 1.61 -39.65
C CYS A 553 39.31 2.07 -39.23
N SER A 554 38.34 1.17 -39.33
CA SER A 554 36.96 1.38 -38.86
C SER A 554 36.83 1.21 -37.33
N LEU A 555 35.70 1.68 -36.78
CA LEU A 555 35.37 1.45 -35.37
C LEU A 555 35.19 -0.05 -35.01
N GLU A 556 34.79 -0.88 -35.98
CA GLU A 556 34.61 -2.33 -35.76
C GLU A 556 35.96 -3.06 -35.68
N GLU A 557 36.90 -2.73 -36.56
CA GLU A 557 38.27 -3.26 -36.51
C GLU A 557 39.02 -2.77 -35.26
N MET A 558 38.90 -1.49 -34.89
CA MET A 558 39.56 -0.93 -33.72
C MET A 558 39.02 -1.51 -32.40
N LEU A 559 37.70 -1.76 -32.28
CA LEU A 559 37.07 -2.02 -30.98
C LEU A 559 36.42 -3.40 -30.83
N GLY A 560 36.06 -4.08 -31.93
CA GLY A 560 35.47 -5.42 -31.90
C GLY A 560 36.43 -6.46 -31.33
N LYS A 561 37.67 -6.44 -31.83
CA LYS A 561 38.75 -7.38 -31.50
C LYS A 561 39.11 -7.37 -30.02
N ASN A 562 39.48 -8.51 -29.44
CA ASN A 562 40.01 -8.62 -28.09
C ASN A 562 41.39 -7.91 -27.97
N ASP A 563 41.99 -7.87 -26.79
CA ASP A 563 43.23 -7.09 -26.58
C ASP A 563 44.49 -7.78 -27.16
N GLN A 564 44.52 -9.12 -27.21
CA GLN A 564 45.57 -9.89 -27.90
C GLN A 564 45.44 -9.79 -29.42
N GLU A 565 44.23 -9.95 -29.97
CA GLU A 565 43.93 -9.78 -31.40
C GLU A 565 44.36 -8.39 -31.89
N PHE A 566 44.04 -7.34 -31.13
CA PHE A 566 44.43 -5.96 -31.44
C PHE A 566 45.95 -5.76 -31.36
N ALA A 567 46.64 -6.36 -30.39
CA ALA A 567 48.10 -6.26 -30.26
C ALA A 567 48.83 -7.04 -31.37
N ALA A 568 48.33 -8.20 -31.79
CA ALA A 568 48.89 -8.97 -32.88
C ALA A 568 48.79 -8.23 -34.22
N GLU A 569 47.61 -7.68 -34.52
CA GLU A 569 47.34 -7.03 -35.81
C GLU A 569 47.96 -5.62 -35.91
N PHE A 570 47.87 -4.81 -34.86
CA PHE A 570 48.25 -3.38 -34.91
C PHE A 570 49.51 -3.02 -34.11
N MET A 571 50.04 -3.94 -33.30
CA MET A 571 51.28 -3.71 -32.52
C MET A 571 52.40 -4.69 -32.87
N GLY A 572 52.15 -5.70 -33.71
CA GLY A 572 53.16 -6.65 -34.19
C GLY A 572 53.61 -7.68 -33.16
N MET A 573 52.88 -7.86 -32.06
CA MET A 573 53.24 -8.84 -31.01
C MET A 573 52.66 -10.22 -31.34
N PRO A 574 53.49 -11.27 -31.55
CA PRO A 574 52.98 -12.62 -31.78
C PRO A 574 52.27 -13.16 -30.53
N PHE A 575 51.29 -14.05 -30.71
CA PHE A 575 50.44 -14.61 -29.64
C PHE A 575 51.20 -15.24 -28.46
N ALA A 576 52.49 -15.57 -28.62
CA ALA A 576 53.32 -16.20 -27.59
C ALA A 576 53.75 -15.28 -26.43
N THR A 577 53.68 -13.94 -26.56
CA THR A 577 54.17 -13.00 -25.52
C THR A 577 53.15 -12.66 -24.43
N PHE A 578 52.12 -13.49 -24.24
CA PHE A 578 51.03 -13.25 -23.27
C PHE A 578 50.66 -14.51 -22.47
N GLN A 579 51.65 -15.32 -22.09
CA GLN A 579 51.54 -16.35 -21.04
C GLN A 579 52.10 -15.83 -19.72
#